data_AF-A0A535VCN3-F1
#
_entry.id   AF-A0A535VCN3-F1
#
_cell.length_a   1.000
_cell.length_b   1.000
_cell.length_c   1.000
_cell.angle_alpha   90.00
_cell.angle_beta   90.00
_cell.angle_gamma   90.00
#
_symmetry.space_group_name_H-M   'P 1'
#
loop_
_entity.id
_entity.type
_entity.pdbx_description
1 polymer ?
#
loop_
_entity_poly.entity_id
_entity_poly.type
_entity_poly.pdbx_seq_one_letter_code
_entity_poly.pdbx_strand_id
1 'polypeptide(L)'
;MYVNTGYAKTYRSRITAGCASGGTQAWAIGCSEAEYSLNQVGGRTPSMWWLDVETANSWSSGNLQPNRDAIQGLFDRLKSTGPVGVYSTAYAWTRITGGNFVPTGGIAGDWLPAPSCTGATAFMPGTAVWLTQVTTNNVDIDTAC
;
A
#
# COMPACT_ATOMS: atom_id res chain seq x y z
N MET A 1 -3.71 -10.87 -0.07
CA MET A 1 -3.78 -10.40 1.33
C MET A 1 -3.75 -8.90 1.29
N TYR A 2 -4.59 -8.24 2.07
CA TYR A 2 -4.78 -6.79 2.08
C TYR A 2 -4.26 -6.20 3.39
N VAL A 3 -3.49 -5.11 3.30
CA VAL A 3 -2.80 -4.47 4.43
C VAL A 3 -3.19 -3.00 4.49
N ASN A 4 -3.83 -2.59 5.59
CA ASN A 4 -4.06 -1.17 5.86
C ASN A 4 -2.70 -0.45 5.96
N THR A 5 -2.45 0.52 5.08
CA THR A 5 -1.18 1.23 4.99
C THR A 5 -1.36 2.68 5.45
N GLY A 6 -0.39 3.18 6.21
CA GLY A 6 -0.45 4.52 6.79
C GLY A 6 0.89 4.99 7.36
N TYR A 7 0.95 6.28 7.69
CA TYR A 7 2.02 6.91 8.43
C TYR A 7 1.49 7.82 9.53
N ALA A 8 1.97 7.59 10.76
CA ALA A 8 1.84 8.53 11.87
C ALA A 8 3.12 8.52 12.72
N LYS A 9 3.53 9.69 13.23
CA LYS A 9 4.71 9.79 14.10
C LYS A 9 4.60 8.95 15.37
N THR A 10 3.39 8.71 15.85
CA THR A 10 3.09 7.87 17.02
C THR A 10 3.53 6.42 16.82
N TYR A 11 3.56 5.92 15.58
CA TYR A 11 4.00 4.55 15.28
C TYR A 11 5.51 4.35 15.41
N ARG A 12 6.30 5.40 15.67
CA ARG A 12 7.74 5.27 15.94
C ARG A 12 8.07 4.30 17.08
N SER A 13 7.19 4.18 18.07
CA SER A 13 7.37 3.27 19.21
C SER A 13 7.13 1.80 18.85
N ARG A 14 6.62 1.53 17.64
CA ARG A 14 6.35 0.19 17.11
C ARG A 14 7.41 -0.29 16.12
N ILE A 15 8.46 0.50 15.90
CA ILE A 15 9.55 0.11 15.01
C ILE A 15 10.21 -1.16 15.56
N THR A 16 10.25 -2.20 14.74
CA THR A 16 10.91 -3.45 15.09
C THR A 16 12.42 -3.33 14.92
N ALA A 17 13.18 -4.19 15.61
CA ALA A 17 14.63 -4.19 15.51
C ALA A 17 15.12 -4.46 14.08
N GLY A 18 14.42 -5.32 13.31
CA GLY A 18 14.77 -5.64 11.93
C GLY A 18 14.61 -4.48 10.96
N CYS A 19 13.66 -3.57 11.22
CA CYS A 19 13.38 -2.42 10.36
C CYS A 19 14.11 -1.14 10.78
N ALA A 20 14.67 -1.09 11.99
CA ALA A 20 15.27 0.12 12.55
C ALA A 20 16.48 0.66 11.76
N SER A 21 17.21 -0.20 11.04
CA SER A 21 18.40 0.18 10.28
C SER A 21 18.15 0.49 8.80
N GLY A 22 16.92 0.34 8.30
CA GLY A 22 16.66 0.30 6.86
C GLY A 22 16.50 1.64 6.14
N GLY A 23 16.50 2.78 6.84
CA GLY A 23 16.38 4.09 6.21
C GLY A 23 15.84 5.18 7.12
N THR A 24 14.89 5.97 6.62
CA THR A 24 14.24 7.02 7.42
C THR A 24 13.33 6.40 8.48
N GLN A 25 12.99 7.16 9.53
CA GLN A 25 12.05 6.69 10.56
C GLN A 25 10.69 6.29 9.97
N ALA A 26 10.24 6.97 8.91
CA ALA A 26 8.99 6.67 8.25
C ALA A 26 9.06 5.36 7.47
N TRP A 27 10.17 5.10 6.77
CA TRP A 27 10.45 3.80 6.15
C TRP A 27 10.42 2.68 7.20
N ALA A 28 11.09 2.89 8.35
CA ALA A 28 11.14 1.89 9.42
C ALA A 28 9.74 1.58 10.01
N ILE A 29 8.86 2.59 10.09
CA ILE A 29 7.45 2.39 10.48
C ILE A 29 6.76 1.49 9.46
N GLY A 30 6.82 1.81 8.17
CA GLY A 30 6.19 1.01 7.12
C GLY A 30 6.68 -0.43 7.08
N CYS A 31 8.00 -0.64 7.17
CA CYS A 31 8.60 -1.97 7.26
C CYS A 31 8.09 -2.75 8.48
N SER A 32 7.93 -2.08 9.63
CA SER A 32 7.45 -2.73 10.87
C SER A 32 5.98 -3.13 10.79
N GLU A 33 5.15 -2.32 10.12
CA GLU A 33 3.74 -2.67 9.84
C GLU A 33 3.63 -3.86 8.86
N ALA A 34 4.56 -3.98 7.89
CA ALA A 34 4.69 -5.18 7.07
C ALA A 34 5.08 -6.42 7.89
N GLU A 35 6.02 -6.30 8.83
CA GLU A 35 6.38 -7.41 9.73
C GLU A 35 5.22 -7.85 10.60
N TYR A 36 4.47 -6.89 11.15
CA TYR A 36 3.24 -7.18 11.88
C TYR A 36 2.26 -7.98 11.00
N SER A 37 2.02 -7.50 9.77
CA SER A 37 1.12 -8.16 8.81
C SER A 37 1.57 -9.58 8.45
N LEU A 38 2.87 -9.79 8.23
CA LEU A 38 3.44 -11.11 7.97
C LEU A 38 3.21 -12.07 9.15
N ASN A 39 3.38 -11.59 10.38
CA ASN A 39 3.11 -12.39 11.58
C ASN A 39 1.62 -12.77 11.69
N GLN A 40 0.70 -11.85 11.36
CA GLN A 40 -0.74 -12.12 11.39
C GLN A 40 -1.19 -13.17 10.36
N VAL A 41 -0.51 -13.27 9.22
CA VAL A 41 -0.83 -14.28 8.19
C VAL A 41 -0.55 -15.72 8.67
N GLY A 42 0.29 -15.88 9.70
CA GLY A 42 0.42 -17.12 10.47
C GLY A 42 0.93 -18.30 9.62
N GLY A 43 2.00 -18.07 8.84
CA GLY A 43 2.66 -19.11 8.04
C GLY A 43 2.02 -19.42 6.69
N ARG A 44 0.90 -18.76 6.33
CA ARG A 44 0.35 -18.82 4.97
C ARG A 44 1.21 -17.97 4.03
N THR A 45 1.22 -18.33 2.75
CA THR A 45 1.91 -17.57 1.71
C THR A 45 0.86 -16.94 0.80
N PRO A 46 0.55 -15.65 0.95
CA PRO A 46 -0.34 -14.96 0.04
C PRO A 46 0.25 -14.97 -1.37
N SER A 47 -0.58 -15.19 -2.38
CA SER A 47 -0.19 -15.03 -3.79
C SER A 47 0.09 -13.57 -4.17
N MET A 48 -0.41 -12.62 -3.37
CA MET A 48 -0.34 -11.19 -3.61
C MET A 48 -0.54 -10.41 -2.30
N TRP A 49 0.14 -9.28 -2.19
CA TRP A 49 -0.07 -8.26 -1.17
C TRP A 49 -0.69 -7.01 -1.79
N TRP A 50 -1.73 -6.47 -1.16
CA TRP A 50 -2.39 -5.24 -1.57
C TRP A 50 -2.22 -4.19 -0.47
N LEU A 51 -1.53 -3.10 -0.81
CA LEU A 51 -1.36 -1.98 0.11
C LEU A 51 -2.56 -1.07 -0.02
N ASP A 52 -3.31 -0.94 1.05
CA ASP A 52 -4.44 -0.04 1.13
C ASP A 52 -3.98 1.40 1.39
N VAL A 53 -4.06 2.25 0.36
CA VAL A 53 -3.63 3.64 0.45
C VAL A 53 -4.81 4.56 0.20
N GLU A 54 -5.53 4.86 1.28
CA GLU A 54 -6.72 5.70 1.25
C GLU A 54 -6.60 6.91 2.15
N THR A 55 -7.33 7.98 1.83
CA THR A 55 -7.31 9.23 2.62
C THR A 55 -7.91 9.09 4.01
N ALA A 56 -8.65 7.99 4.28
CA ALA A 56 -9.18 7.67 5.60
C ALA A 56 -8.10 7.11 6.54
N ASN A 57 -6.99 6.60 6.01
CA ASN A 57 -5.87 6.11 6.80
C ASN A 57 -5.06 7.29 7.38
N SER A 58 -4.18 6.99 8.33
CA SER A 58 -3.33 8.02 8.93
C SER A 58 -2.24 8.44 7.96
N TRP A 59 -2.13 9.73 7.68
CA TRP A 59 -1.10 10.30 6.80
C TRP A 59 -0.62 11.66 7.28
N SER A 60 0.58 12.04 6.88
CA SER A 60 1.02 13.43 6.99
C SER A 60 0.36 14.27 5.88
N SER A 61 -0.25 15.39 6.24
CA SER A 61 -0.98 16.27 5.31
C SER A 61 -0.18 17.49 4.81
N GLY A 62 0.91 17.85 5.49
CA GLY A 62 1.74 19.02 5.13
C GLY A 62 3.11 18.66 4.53
N ASN A 63 3.62 17.46 4.79
CA ASN A 63 4.83 16.94 4.18
C ASN A 63 4.55 15.52 3.71
N LEU A 64 4.58 15.28 2.40
CA LEU A 64 4.23 13.99 1.81
C LEU A 64 5.42 13.01 1.78
N GLN A 65 6.65 13.45 2.04
CA GLN A 65 7.83 12.58 2.00
C GLN A 65 7.73 11.42 3.01
N PRO A 66 7.33 11.63 4.28
CA PRO A 66 7.14 10.51 5.20
C PRO A 66 6.08 9.50 4.76
N ASN A 67 5.04 9.93 4.05
CA ASN A 67 4.04 8.99 3.52
C ASN A 67 4.68 8.07 2.47
N ARG A 68 5.43 8.67 1.52
CA ARG A 68 6.17 7.92 0.49
C ARG A 68 7.17 6.95 1.10
N ASP A 69 7.94 7.41 2.08
CA ASP A 69 8.92 6.57 2.78
C ASP A 69 8.25 5.40 3.50
N ALA A 70 7.12 5.62 4.19
CA ALA A 70 6.38 4.56 4.86
C ALA A 70 5.81 3.54 3.85
N ILE A 71 5.24 4.00 2.74
CA ILE A 71 4.78 3.10 1.67
C ILE A 71 5.97 2.31 1.11
N GLN A 72 7.12 2.94 0.89
CA GLN A 72 8.33 2.28 0.41
C GLN A 72 8.81 1.19 1.38
N GLY A 73 8.90 1.47 2.69
CA GLY A 73 9.36 0.48 3.65
C GLY A 73 8.42 -0.71 3.80
N LEU A 74 7.11 -0.46 3.73
CA LEU A 74 6.10 -1.51 3.72
C LEU A 74 6.21 -2.36 2.44
N PHE A 75 6.37 -1.72 1.28
CA PHE A 75 6.62 -2.38 0.01
C PHE A 75 7.89 -3.24 0.03
N ASP A 76 9.04 -2.69 0.43
CA ASP A 76 10.33 -3.39 0.43
C ASP A 76 10.26 -4.68 1.24
N ARG A 77 9.63 -4.61 2.42
CA ARG A 77 9.50 -5.77 3.30
C ARG A 77 8.61 -6.85 2.69
N LEU A 78 7.44 -6.48 2.15
CA LEU A 78 6.49 -7.45 1.59
C LEU A 78 6.94 -8.00 0.24
N LYS A 79 7.64 -7.20 -0.58
CA LYS A 79 8.14 -7.61 -1.90
C LYS A 79 9.10 -8.79 -1.82
N SER A 80 9.84 -8.91 -0.72
CA SER A 80 10.69 -10.08 -0.43
C SER A 80 9.91 -11.39 -0.22
N THR A 81 8.59 -11.32 -0.04
CA THR A 81 7.73 -12.48 0.27
C THR A 81 6.70 -12.79 -0.82
N GLY A 82 6.51 -11.88 -1.78
CA GLY A 82 5.57 -12.05 -2.88
C GLY A 82 5.34 -10.76 -3.67
N PRO A 83 4.51 -10.81 -4.73
CA PRO A 83 4.13 -9.62 -5.49
C PRO A 83 3.34 -8.62 -4.61
N VAL A 84 3.52 -7.33 -4.86
CA VAL A 84 2.90 -6.23 -4.10
C VAL A 84 2.22 -5.29 -5.09
N GLY A 85 0.94 -5.02 -4.88
CA GLY A 85 0.14 -4.03 -5.58
C GLY A 85 -0.47 -3.04 -4.61
N VAL A 86 -1.19 -2.04 -5.14
CA VAL A 86 -1.77 -0.97 -4.31
C VAL A 86 -3.23 -0.80 -4.64
N TYR A 87 -4.05 -0.73 -3.59
CA TYR A 87 -5.43 -0.26 -3.67
C TYR A 87 -5.48 1.24 -3.39
N SER A 88 -6.02 2.02 -4.32
CA SER A 88 -6.23 3.45 -4.13
C SER A 88 -7.16 4.04 -5.21
N THR A 89 -7.42 5.34 -5.11
CA THR A 89 -7.88 6.17 -6.23
C THR A 89 -6.77 7.09 -6.68
N ALA A 90 -6.82 7.56 -7.93
CA ALA A 90 -5.91 8.61 -8.40
C ALA A 90 -5.93 9.86 -7.53
N TYR A 91 -7.10 10.23 -6.99
CA TYR A 91 -7.26 11.33 -6.05
C TYR A 91 -6.52 11.05 -4.73
N ALA A 92 -6.79 9.91 -4.10
CA ALA A 92 -6.18 9.53 -2.83
C ALA A 92 -4.65 9.40 -2.97
N TRP A 93 -4.18 8.71 -4.01
CA TRP A 93 -2.76 8.59 -4.30
C TRP A 93 -2.10 9.96 -4.45
N THR A 94 -2.69 10.85 -5.25
CA THR A 94 -2.16 12.22 -5.44
C THR A 94 -2.09 12.99 -4.13
N ARG A 95 -3.15 12.94 -3.32
CA ARG A 95 -3.21 13.62 -2.02
C ARG A 95 -2.19 13.10 -1.02
N ILE A 96 -1.90 11.80 -1.02
CA ILE A 96 -1.04 11.15 -0.03
C ILE A 96 0.43 11.19 -0.46
N THR A 97 0.72 11.00 -1.74
CA THR A 97 2.08 10.77 -2.25
C THR A 97 2.61 11.91 -3.13
N GLY A 98 1.72 12.76 -3.65
CA GLY A 98 2.04 13.75 -4.69
C GLY A 98 1.83 13.22 -6.12
N GLY A 99 1.26 12.03 -6.29
CA GLY A 99 0.74 11.51 -7.57
C GLY A 99 1.76 10.75 -8.40
N ASN A 100 2.98 11.28 -8.54
CA ASN A 100 4.03 10.68 -9.38
C ASN A 100 4.91 9.67 -8.65
N PHE A 101 4.62 9.38 -7.37
CA PHE A 101 5.37 8.39 -6.62
C PHE A 101 5.02 6.99 -7.11
N VAL A 102 6.06 6.18 -7.34
CA VAL A 102 5.98 4.73 -7.56
C VAL A 102 7.05 4.11 -6.67
N PRO A 103 6.74 3.06 -5.88
CA PRO A 103 7.75 2.37 -5.09
C PRO A 103 8.92 1.91 -5.94
N THR A 104 10.14 2.08 -5.43
CA THR A 104 11.38 1.63 -6.08
C THR A 104 11.34 0.13 -6.23
N GLY A 105 11.48 -0.37 -7.47
CA GLY A 105 11.31 -1.80 -7.80
C GLY A 105 9.98 -2.13 -8.48
N GLY A 106 9.04 -1.16 -8.53
CA GLY A 106 7.77 -1.29 -9.23
C GLY A 106 6.76 -2.19 -8.51
N ILE A 107 5.49 -1.81 -8.61
CA ILE A 107 4.38 -2.62 -8.11
C ILE A 107 3.91 -3.61 -9.18
N ALA A 108 3.24 -4.67 -8.75
CA ALA A 108 2.71 -5.69 -9.65
C ALA A 108 1.45 -5.20 -10.38
N GLY A 109 0.55 -4.50 -9.70
CA GLY A 109 -0.64 -3.92 -10.31
C GLY A 109 -1.42 -2.99 -9.39
N ASP A 110 -2.35 -2.26 -9.99
CA ASP A 110 -3.28 -1.34 -9.34
C ASP A 110 -4.62 -2.04 -9.07
N TRP A 111 -5.18 -1.77 -7.90
CA TRP A 111 -6.54 -2.11 -7.52
C TRP A 111 -7.33 -0.83 -7.31
N LEU A 112 -8.43 -0.68 -8.04
CA LEU A 112 -9.20 0.56 -8.11
C LEU A 112 -10.63 0.35 -7.60
N PRO A 113 -11.24 1.32 -6.91
CA PRO A 113 -12.69 1.34 -6.78
C PRO A 113 -13.30 1.76 -8.12
N ALA A 114 -13.76 0.79 -8.91
CA ALA A 114 -14.32 0.98 -10.24
C ALA A 114 -15.34 -0.12 -10.55
N PRO A 115 -16.39 0.18 -11.35
CA PRO A 115 -17.47 -0.79 -11.62
C PRO A 115 -17.07 -1.95 -12.54
N SER A 116 -15.99 -1.81 -13.30
CA SER A 116 -15.49 -2.84 -14.20
C SER A 116 -14.05 -2.56 -14.63
N CYS A 117 -13.34 -3.58 -15.09
CA CYS A 117 -12.03 -3.45 -15.73
C CYS A 117 -12.06 -2.61 -17.01
N THR A 118 -13.17 -2.67 -17.76
CA THR A 118 -13.31 -1.90 -19.00
C THR A 118 -13.31 -0.40 -18.70
N GLY A 119 -12.34 0.32 -19.27
CA GLY A 119 -12.16 1.76 -19.08
C GLY A 119 -11.49 2.15 -17.76
N ALA A 120 -11.15 1.19 -16.88
CA ALA A 120 -10.37 1.46 -15.70
C ALA A 120 -8.93 1.85 -16.10
N THR A 121 -8.46 2.97 -15.56
CA THR A 121 -7.11 3.49 -15.84
C THR A 121 -6.27 3.40 -14.58
N ALA A 122 -5.10 2.78 -14.69
CA ALA A 122 -4.13 2.71 -13.60
C ALA A 122 -3.78 4.13 -13.12
N PHE A 123 -3.68 4.30 -11.81
CA PHE A 123 -3.40 5.60 -11.20
C PHE A 123 -1.90 5.84 -11.02
N MET A 124 -1.08 4.79 -10.99
CA MET A 124 0.37 4.90 -11.00
C MET A 124 0.94 4.85 -12.43
N PRO A 125 1.89 5.74 -12.79
CA PRO A 125 2.55 5.69 -14.08
C PRO A 125 3.21 4.33 -14.36
N GLY A 126 2.99 3.78 -15.55
CA GLY A 126 3.64 2.55 -16.00
C GLY A 126 3.13 1.25 -15.37
N THR A 127 1.96 1.29 -14.72
CA THR A 127 1.32 0.13 -14.08
C THR A 127 0.04 -0.26 -14.82
N ALA A 128 -0.56 -1.39 -14.43
CA ALA A 128 -1.79 -1.91 -15.01
C ALA A 128 -2.84 -2.18 -13.92
N VAL A 129 -4.11 -2.03 -14.26
CA VAL A 129 -5.22 -2.39 -13.37
C VAL A 129 -5.36 -3.90 -13.35
N TRP A 130 -5.29 -4.51 -12.17
CA TRP A 130 -5.43 -5.96 -11.95
C TRP A 130 -6.70 -6.30 -11.16
N LEU A 131 -7.21 -5.35 -10.37
CA LEU A 131 -8.50 -5.51 -9.69
C LEU A 131 -9.31 -4.23 -9.75
N THR A 132 -10.63 -4.43 -9.79
CA THR A 132 -11.61 -3.37 -9.57
C THR A 132 -12.53 -3.76 -8.42
N GLN A 133 -13.01 -2.79 -7.65
CA GLN A 133 -13.90 -2.99 -6.51
C GLN A 133 -15.15 -2.14 -6.64
N VAL A 134 -16.29 -2.74 -6.28
CA VAL A 134 -17.53 -2.03 -5.97
C VAL A 134 -18.08 -2.49 -4.63
N THR A 135 -18.76 -1.60 -3.93
CA THR A 135 -19.53 -1.98 -2.75
C THR A 135 -20.98 -2.25 -3.16
N THR A 136 -21.45 -3.46 -2.91
CA THR A 136 -22.85 -3.88 -3.13
C THR A 136 -23.41 -4.47 -1.86
N ASN A 137 -24.56 -4.00 -1.40
CA ASN A 137 -25.19 -4.47 -0.14
C ASN A 137 -24.25 -4.42 1.08
N ASN A 138 -23.45 -3.35 1.21
CA ASN A 138 -22.44 -3.18 2.27
C ASN A 138 -21.32 -4.24 2.30
N VAL A 139 -21.07 -4.90 1.18
CA VAL A 139 -19.95 -5.84 1.00
C VAL A 139 -19.15 -5.40 -0.21
N ASP A 140 -17.83 -5.48 -0.10
CA ASP A 140 -16.94 -5.21 -1.21
C ASP A 140 -16.88 -6.42 -2.14
N ILE A 141 -17.07 -6.15 -3.44
CA ILE A 141 -17.06 -7.12 -4.52
C ILE A 141 -15.90 -6.75 -5.44
N ASP A 142 -14.92 -7.65 -5.50
CA ASP A 142 -13.70 -7.45 -6.26
C ASP A 142 -13.72 -8.27 -7.56
N THR A 143 -13.34 -7.65 -8.66
CA THR A 143 -13.28 -8.27 -9.99
C THR A 143 -11.87 -8.16 -10.53
N ALA A 144 -11.28 -9.31 -10.91
CA ALA A 144 -9.97 -9.37 -11.52
C ALA A 144 -9.99 -8.88 -12.98
N CYS A 145 -8.91 -8.20 -13.34
CA CYS A 145 -8.51 -7.80 -14.68
C CYS A 145 -7.18 -8.53 -14.99
#